data_AF-A0A9D6YLR7-F1
#
_entry.id   AF-A0A9D6YLR7-F1
#
_cell.length_a   1.000
_cell.length_b   1.000
_cell.length_c   1.000
_cell.angle_alpha   90.00
_cell.angle_beta   90.00
_cell.angle_gamma   90.00
#
_symmetry.space_group_name_H-M   'P 1'
#
loop_
_entity.id
_entity.type
_entity.pdbx_description
1 polymer ?
#
loop_
_entity_poly.entity_id
_entity_poly.type
_entity_poly.pdbx_seq_one_letter_code
_entity_poly.pdbx_strand_id
1 'polypeptide(L)' 'MKVVEIGHILALVGMVVLILGGLGRQRARRLGKHADHSFLKQQRWLMGAAYGLILVGLLLIWVKK' A
#
# COMPACT_ATOMS: atom_id res chain seq x y z
N MET A 1 -6.15 24.37 3.61
CA MET A 1 -6.14 23.41 4.73
C MET A 1 -6.69 22.03 4.36
N LYS A 2 -7.92 21.89 3.82
CA LYS A 2 -8.54 20.57 3.48
C LYS A 2 -7.70 19.63 2.59
N VAL A 3 -6.93 20.13 1.64
CA VAL A 3 -6.17 19.28 0.70
C VAL A 3 -4.97 18.59 1.37
N VAL A 4 -4.38 19.24 2.38
CA VAL A 4 -3.27 18.66 3.15
C VAL A 4 -3.77 17.53 4.05
N GLU A 5 -4.96 17.67 4.65
CA GLU A 5 -5.61 16.57 5.39
C GLU A 5 -5.93 15.38 4.48
N ILE A 6 -6.45 15.63 3.28
CA ILE A 6 -6.71 14.58 2.28
C ILE A 6 -5.41 13.85 1.92
N GLY A 7 -4.31 14.58 1.71
CA GLY A 7 -3.00 13.97 1.44
C GLY A 7 -2.50 13.08 2.57
N HIS A 8 -2.69 13.49 3.84
CA HIS A 8 -2.36 12.67 5.00
C HIS A 8 -3.22 11.42 5.09
N ILE A 9 -4.53 11.53 4.88
CA ILE A 9 -5.45 10.37 4.87
C ILE A 9 -5.04 9.40 3.76
N LEU A 10 -4.71 9.89 2.57
CA LEU A 10 -4.27 9.06 1.45
C LEU A 10 -2.97 8.31 1.76
N ALA A 11 -2.00 8.99 2.37
CA ALA A 11 -0.74 8.40 2.81
C ALA A 11 -0.97 7.33 3.90
N LEU A 12 -1.84 7.61 4.87
CA LEU A 12 -2.23 6.68 5.94
C LEU A 12 -2.87 5.42 5.37
N VAL A 13 -3.81 5.57 4.42
CA VAL A 13 -4.44 4.46 3.71
C VAL A 13 -3.39 3.61 2.99
N GLY A 14 -2.47 4.24 2.25
CA GLY A 14 -1.39 3.52 1.58
C GLY A 14 -0.48 2.74 2.55
N MET A 15 -0.20 3.31 3.73
CA MET A 15 0.58 2.66 4.78
C MET A 15 -0.15 1.43 5.37
N VAL A 16 -1.45 1.55 5.62
CA VAL A 16 -2.30 0.44 6.08
C VAL A 16 -2.33 -0.70 5.06
N VAL A 17 -2.45 -0.38 3.76
CA VAL A 17 -2.42 -1.38 2.69
C VAL A 17 -1.07 -2.10 2.63
N LEU A 18 0.06 -1.40 2.83
CA LEU A 18 1.38 -2.04 2.92
C LEU A 18 1.47 -3.01 4.10
N ILE A 19 0.98 -2.62 5.27
CA ILE A 19 0.99 -3.46 6.49
C ILE A 19 0.13 -4.71 6.27
N LEU A 20 -1.09 -4.57 5.74
CA LEU A 20 -1.97 -5.70 5.43
C LEU A 20 -1.38 -6.62 4.36
N GLY A 21 -0.74 -6.05 3.33
CA GLY A 21 -0.02 -6.82 2.31
C GLY A 21 1.17 -7.61 2.87
N GLY A 22 1.89 -7.04 3.84
CA GLY A 22 2.99 -7.68 4.56
C GLY A 22 2.52 -8.81 5.50
N LEU A 23 1.44 -8.59 6.24
CA LEU A 23 0.78 -9.61 7.07
C LEU A 23 0.23 -10.75 6.22
N GLY A 24 -0.39 -10.44 5.09
CA GLY A 24 -0.84 -11.42 4.10
C GLY A 24 0.31 -12.27 3.56
N ARG A 25 1.48 -11.63 3.30
CA ARG A 25 2.72 -12.35 2.95
C ARG A 25 3.10 -13.32 4.06
N GLN A 26 3.24 -12.86 5.29
CA GLN A 26 3.63 -13.70 6.43
C GLN A 26 2.65 -14.87 6.65
N ARG A 27 1.35 -14.64 6.51
CA ARG A 27 0.34 -15.70 6.63
C ARG A 27 0.44 -16.72 5.49
N ALA A 28 0.66 -16.27 4.26
CA ALA A 28 0.87 -17.16 3.11
C ALA A 28 2.15 -18.02 3.26
N ARG A 29 3.22 -17.46 3.86
CA ARG A 29 4.43 -18.22 4.21
C ARG A 29 4.13 -19.34 5.20
N ARG A 30 3.38 -19.02 6.27
CA ARG A 30 2.98 -20.01 7.30
C ARG A 30 2.07 -21.11 6.75
N LEU A 31 1.28 -20.82 5.72
CA LEU A 31 0.37 -21.77 5.07
C LEU A 31 1.02 -22.57 3.93
N GLY A 32 2.31 -22.40 3.66
CA GLY A 32 3.01 -23.12 2.59
C GLY A 32 2.61 -22.70 1.16
N LYS A 33 1.80 -21.64 0.99
CA LYS A 33 1.37 -21.09 -0.32
C LYS A 33 2.46 -20.27 -1.01
N HIS A 34 3.73 -20.59 -0.76
CA HIS A 34 4.89 -19.83 -1.21
C HIS A 34 5.08 -19.82 -2.74
N ALA A 35 4.50 -20.79 -3.44
CA ALA A 35 4.71 -21.02 -4.87
C ALA A 35 3.52 -20.65 -5.76
N ASP A 36 2.43 -20.10 -5.20
CA ASP A 36 1.26 -19.75 -5.99
C ASP A 36 1.53 -18.45 -6.78
N HIS A 37 1.83 -18.62 -8.07
CA HIS A 37 2.15 -17.53 -9.00
C HIS A 37 1.07 -16.44 -9.01
N SER A 38 -0.18 -16.82 -8.82
CA SER A 38 -1.33 -15.91 -8.76
C SER A 38 -1.23 -15.00 -7.53
N PHE A 39 -0.84 -15.56 -6.39
CA PHE A 39 -0.67 -14.81 -5.14
C PHE A 39 0.49 -13.81 -5.21
N LEU A 40 1.62 -14.19 -5.83
CA LEU A 40 2.75 -13.29 -6.03
C LEU A 40 2.41 -12.12 -6.95
N LYS A 41 1.69 -12.37 -8.05
CA LYS A 41 1.24 -11.33 -8.97
C LYS A 41 0.29 -10.36 -8.26
N GLN A 42 -0.71 -10.89 -7.55
CA GLN A 42 -1.69 -10.09 -6.82
C GLN A 42 -1.01 -9.24 -5.72
N GLN A 43 -0.05 -9.82 -5.01
CA GLN A 43 0.70 -9.09 -3.99
C GLN A 43 1.58 -7.97 -4.57
N ARG A 44 2.19 -8.19 -5.74
CA ARG A 44 2.99 -7.16 -6.41
C ARG A 44 2.11 -6.00 -6.89
N TRP A 45 0.91 -6.30 -7.41
CA TRP A 45 -0.10 -5.29 -7.73
C TRP A 45 -0.57 -4.53 -6.49
N LEU A 46 -0.81 -5.23 -5.39
CA LEU A 46 -1.25 -4.62 -4.12
C LEU A 46 -0.18 -3.69 -3.54
N MET A 47 1.09 -4.11 -3.57
CA MET A 47 2.22 -3.26 -3.17
C MET A 47 2.38 -2.07 -4.10
N GLY A 48 2.27 -2.26 -5.42
CA GLY A 48 2.32 -1.18 -6.40
C GLY A 48 1.23 -0.12 -6.16
N ALA A 49 -0.01 -0.56 -5.92
CA ALA A 49 -1.11 0.33 -5.58
C ALA A 49 -0.88 1.09 -4.27
N ALA A 50 -0.34 0.41 -3.24
CA ALA A 50 -0.03 1.03 -1.96
C ALA A 50 1.07 2.10 -2.07
N TYR A 51 2.17 1.80 -2.79
CA TYR A 51 3.21 2.79 -3.06
C TYR A 51 2.67 3.96 -3.90
N GLY A 52 1.81 3.70 -4.89
CA GLY A 52 1.14 4.73 -5.66
C GLY A 52 0.30 5.67 -4.78
N LEU A 53 -0.50 5.13 -3.86
CA LEU A 53 -1.31 5.91 -2.93
C LEU A 53 -0.45 6.77 -2.00
N ILE A 54 0.65 6.22 -1.48
CA ILE A 54 1.60 6.98 -0.65
C ILE A 54 2.22 8.11 -1.46
N LEU A 55 2.68 7.82 -2.67
CA LEU A 55 3.32 8.79 -3.55
C LEU A 55 2.35 9.93 -3.87
N VAL A 56 1.10 9.62 -4.27
CA VAL A 56 0.07 10.61 -4.57
C VAL A 56 -0.28 11.44 -3.33
N GLY A 57 -0.39 10.81 -2.15
CA GLY A 57 -0.62 11.52 -0.89
C GLY A 57 0.50 12.50 -0.55
N LEU A 58 1.76 12.07 -0.75
CA LEU A 58 2.93 12.93 -0.56
C LEU A 58 2.96 14.09 -1.56
N LEU A 59 2.66 13.81 -2.83
CA LEU A 59 2.66 14.80 -3.91
C LEU A 59 1.58 15.86 -3.70
N LEU A 60 0.39 15.46 -3.23
CA LEU A 60 -0.68 16.38 -2.84
C LEU A 60 -0.28 17.29 -1.68
N ILE A 61 0.46 16.78 -0.70
CA ILE A 61 1.00 17.58 0.40
C ILE A 61 2.06 18.56 -0.12
N TRP A 62 2.97 18.09 -0.99
CA TRP A 62 4.07 18.88 -1.53
C TRP A 62 3.59 20.04 -2.41
N VAL A 63 2.65 19.79 -3.32
CA VAL A 63 2.10 20.82 -4.23
C VAL A 63 1.29 21.89 -3.50
N LYS A 64 0.76 21.58 -2.31
CA LYS A 64 -0.04 22.50 -1.49
C LYS A 64 0.76 23.21 -0.38
N LYS A 65 2.03 22.85 -0.23
CA LYS A 65 2.96 23.51 0.70
C LYS A 65 3.51 24.78 0.05
#